data_AF-A0A945UV24-F1
#
_entry.id   AF-A0A945UV24-F1
#
_cell.length_a   1.000
_cell.length_b   1.000
_cell.length_c   1.000
_cell.angle_alpha   90.00
_cell.angle_beta   90.00
_cell.angle_gamma   90.00
#
_symmetry.space_group_name_H-M   'P 1'
#
loop_
_entity.id
_entity.type
_entity.pdbx_description
1 polymer ?
#
loop_
_entity_poly.entity_id
_entity_poly.type
_entity_poly.pdbx_seq_one_letter_code
_entity_poly.pdbx_strand_id
1 'polypeptide(L)'
;MSEEPTIEAISAALPAEEDSSRKRRKGVVDRERLRIAPELLDAPLAAWWQRGGAMVVDLAVIGALSLLASPVLGLLTGATLATLGTRRESKSKIWGVMRWALLGLGGVVILLSGFALAGNPLVRTGAFNLAPEKEAPDLAAVVVVPNASSRELRRAVDQLDVQVEWLQEENARLRDEIRGNSWLRLAADSSRTMGLTFGWAGVYFTLVTLVFKGRTVGKLIFGSRVVRLDGNPITAMDAFVRYGGYAAGLATGMLGFARLLWDPNRQTIEDRIAGTVVVSGRKLPTQLKE
;
A
#
# COMPACT_ATOMS: atom_id res chain seq x y z
N MET A 1 -10.96 -53.42 -48.07
CA MET A 1 -11.96 -53.07 -47.03
C MET A 1 -11.18 -52.97 -45.74
N SER A 2 -10.71 -51.76 -45.41
CA SER A 2 -9.89 -51.49 -44.21
C SER A 2 -10.84 -51.27 -43.04
N GLU A 3 -10.81 -52.17 -42.07
CA GLU A 3 -11.57 -52.04 -40.83
C GLU A 3 -11.04 -50.85 -40.03
N GLU A 4 -11.88 -49.83 -39.82
CA GLU A 4 -11.60 -48.77 -38.86
C GLU A 4 -11.65 -49.35 -37.44
N PRO A 5 -10.64 -49.10 -36.59
CA PRO A 5 -10.70 -49.55 -35.20
C PRO A 5 -11.83 -48.82 -34.47
N THR A 6 -12.77 -49.58 -33.92
CA THR A 6 -13.86 -49.08 -33.08
C THR A 6 -13.34 -48.21 -31.95
N ILE A 7 -14.05 -47.12 -31.64
CA ILE A 7 -13.69 -46.14 -30.60
C ILE A 7 -13.43 -46.80 -29.23
N GLU A 8 -14.04 -47.94 -28.94
CA GLU A 8 -13.74 -48.77 -27.75
C GLU A 8 -12.29 -49.27 -27.70
N ALA A 9 -11.70 -49.65 -28.83
CA ALA A 9 -10.32 -50.10 -28.90
C ALA A 9 -9.32 -48.96 -28.62
N ILE A 10 -9.68 -47.72 -28.98
CA ILE A 10 -8.89 -46.51 -28.69
C ILE A 10 -9.02 -46.13 -27.20
N SER A 11 -10.22 -46.28 -26.62
CA SER A 11 -10.45 -46.03 -25.19
C SER A 11 -9.73 -47.04 -24.30
N ALA A 12 -9.57 -48.29 -24.74
CA ALA A 12 -8.85 -49.34 -24.01
C ALA A 12 -7.31 -49.20 -24.09
N ALA A 13 -6.78 -48.43 -25.05
CA ALA A 13 -5.35 -48.21 -25.25
C ALA A 13 -4.82 -46.95 -24.57
N LEU A 14 -5.67 -46.11 -23.98
CA LEU A 14 -5.24 -44.99 -23.17
C LEU A 14 -4.82 -45.52 -21.79
N PRO A 15 -3.54 -45.37 -21.38
CA PRO A 15 -3.11 -45.83 -20.07
C PRO A 15 -3.95 -45.13 -19.00
N ALA A 16 -4.65 -45.95 -18.21
CA ALA A 16 -5.34 -45.52 -17.01
C ALA A 16 -4.36 -44.76 -16.10
N GLU A 17 -4.84 -43.66 -15.53
CA GLU A 17 -4.18 -42.77 -14.57
C GLU A 17 -2.90 -43.33 -13.93
N GLU A 18 -1.75 -42.98 -14.52
CA GLU A 18 -0.46 -43.36 -13.98
C GLU A 18 0.06 -42.28 -13.01
N ASP A 19 0.10 -42.69 -11.74
CA ASP A 19 1.16 -42.40 -10.76
C ASP A 19 1.03 -41.16 -9.85
N SER A 20 0.17 -41.27 -8.84
CA SER A 20 0.16 -40.40 -7.64
C SER A 20 1.35 -40.65 -6.67
N SER A 21 2.36 -41.45 -7.06
CA SER A 21 3.48 -41.85 -6.19
C SER A 21 4.88 -41.51 -6.71
N ARG A 22 5.01 -40.89 -7.90
CA ARG A 22 6.31 -40.57 -8.50
C ARG A 22 7.05 -39.53 -7.63
N LYS A 23 8.10 -39.97 -6.92
CA LYS A 23 9.00 -39.08 -6.15
C LYS A 23 9.40 -37.89 -7.01
N ARG A 24 8.98 -36.70 -6.56
CA ARG A 24 9.19 -35.41 -7.24
C ARG A 24 10.65 -35.25 -7.64
N ARG A 25 10.91 -35.21 -8.94
CA ARG A 25 12.26 -34.98 -9.49
C ARG A 25 12.58 -33.49 -9.37
N LYS A 26 13.58 -33.13 -8.56
CA LYS A 26 14.11 -31.76 -8.51
C LYS A 26 14.71 -31.39 -9.88
N GLY A 27 14.41 -30.20 -10.37
CA GLY A 27 14.95 -29.69 -11.65
C GLY A 27 14.18 -30.08 -12.92
N VAL A 28 13.01 -30.71 -12.79
CA VAL A 28 12.10 -31.02 -13.92
C VAL A 28 10.83 -30.17 -13.78
N VAL A 29 10.28 -29.70 -14.91
CA VAL A 29 9.04 -28.94 -14.93
C VAL A 29 7.90 -29.79 -14.38
N ASP A 30 7.37 -29.38 -13.24
CA ASP A 30 6.23 -30.02 -12.58
C ASP A 30 4.94 -29.57 -13.27
N ARG A 31 4.36 -30.46 -14.09
CA ARG A 31 3.12 -30.18 -14.83
C ARG A 31 1.95 -29.92 -13.89
N GLU A 32 1.93 -30.52 -12.70
CA GLU A 32 0.84 -30.33 -11.74
C GLU A 32 0.80 -28.90 -11.21
N ARG A 33 1.96 -28.26 -11.04
CA ARG A 33 2.04 -26.85 -10.61
C ARG A 33 1.61 -25.84 -11.66
N LEU A 34 1.59 -26.23 -12.93
CA LEU A 34 1.19 -25.37 -14.06
C LEU A 34 -0.26 -25.61 -14.49
N ARG A 35 -0.96 -26.60 -13.91
CA ARG A 35 -2.37 -26.85 -14.22
C ARG A 35 -3.26 -25.81 -13.57
N ILE A 36 -4.31 -25.44 -14.30
CA ILE A 36 -5.43 -24.66 -13.79
C ILE A 36 -6.41 -25.64 -13.15
N ALA A 37 -6.92 -25.32 -11.95
CA ALA A 37 -7.92 -26.12 -11.27
C ALA A 37 -9.18 -26.25 -12.14
N PRO A 38 -9.69 -27.48 -12.41
CA PRO A 38 -10.86 -27.68 -13.26
C PRO A 38 -12.09 -26.91 -12.78
N GLU A 39 -12.25 -26.77 -11.47
CA GLU A 39 -13.33 -26.03 -10.82
C GLU A 39 -13.39 -24.53 -11.19
N LEU A 40 -12.29 -23.97 -11.70
CA LEU A 40 -12.20 -22.56 -12.10
C LEU A 40 -12.61 -22.31 -13.55
N LEU A 41 -12.69 -23.33 -14.39
CA LEU A 41 -12.94 -23.17 -15.83
C LEU A 41 -14.30 -22.53 -16.12
N ASP A 42 -15.32 -22.88 -15.32
CA ASP A 42 -16.67 -22.34 -15.43
C ASP A 42 -17.01 -21.34 -14.30
N ALA A 43 -16.01 -20.96 -13.51
CA ALA A 43 -16.23 -20.05 -12.40
C ALA A 43 -16.58 -18.65 -12.92
N PRO A 44 -17.69 -18.05 -12.47
CA PRO A 44 -18.09 -16.73 -12.93
C PRO A 44 -17.10 -15.68 -12.43
N LEU A 45 -16.44 -15.00 -13.35
CA LEU A 45 -15.47 -13.97 -13.04
C LEU A 45 -16.14 -12.73 -12.43
N ALA A 46 -15.42 -12.04 -11.54
CA ALA A 46 -15.91 -10.78 -10.99
C ALA A 46 -15.99 -9.70 -12.07
N ALA A 47 -17.06 -8.91 -12.01
CA ALA A 47 -17.25 -7.81 -12.92
C ALA A 47 -16.26 -6.65 -12.65
N TRP A 48 -15.99 -5.83 -13.66
CA TRP A 48 -15.07 -4.69 -13.51
C TRP A 48 -15.53 -3.73 -12.40
N TRP A 49 -16.84 -3.48 -12.27
CA TRP A 49 -17.42 -2.64 -11.21
C TRP A 49 -17.36 -3.29 -9.84
N GLN A 50 -17.46 -4.63 -9.74
CA GLN A 50 -17.31 -5.33 -8.46
C GLN A 50 -15.88 -5.20 -7.93
N ARG A 51 -14.90 -5.22 -8.84
CA ARG A 51 -13.49 -5.06 -8.49
C ARG A 51 -13.13 -3.61 -8.20
N GLY A 52 -13.53 -2.68 -9.08
CA GLY A 52 -13.31 -1.25 -8.89
C GLY A 52 -13.99 -0.74 -7.63
N GLY A 53 -15.26 -1.09 -7.41
CA GLY A 53 -15.99 -0.74 -6.19
C GLY A 53 -15.36 -1.33 -4.92
N ALA A 54 -14.89 -2.58 -4.97
CA ALA A 54 -14.17 -3.17 -3.85
C ALA A 54 -12.87 -2.42 -3.53
N MET A 55 -12.09 -2.02 -4.54
CA MET A 55 -10.88 -1.22 -4.35
C MET A 55 -11.18 0.15 -3.73
N VAL A 56 -12.24 0.83 -4.17
CA VAL A 56 -12.65 2.12 -3.60
C VAL A 56 -12.99 1.97 -2.12
N VAL A 57 -13.73 0.93 -1.74
CA VAL A 57 -14.02 0.65 -0.32
C VAL A 57 -12.75 0.33 0.45
N ASP A 58 -11.87 -0.51 -0.10
CA ASP A 58 -10.61 -0.87 0.57
C ASP A 58 -9.73 0.37 0.78
N LEU A 59 -9.66 1.28 -0.19
CA LEU A 59 -8.96 2.56 -0.07
C LEU A 59 -9.63 3.48 0.95
N ALA A 60 -10.96 3.50 1.05
CA ALA A 60 -11.67 4.25 2.09
C ALA A 60 -11.36 3.70 3.49
N VAL A 61 -11.29 2.37 3.64
CA VAL A 61 -10.90 1.71 4.90
C VAL A 61 -9.46 2.05 5.26
N ILE A 62 -8.52 1.94 4.31
CA ILE A 62 -7.13 2.30 4.53
C ILE A 62 -7.01 3.79 4.86
N GLY A 63 -7.69 4.66 4.12
CA GLY A 63 -7.71 6.10 4.38
C GLY A 63 -8.25 6.43 5.77
N ALA A 64 -9.33 5.78 6.19
CA ALA A 64 -9.84 5.90 7.55
C ALA A 64 -8.81 5.41 8.57
N LEU A 65 -8.17 4.25 8.37
CA LEU A 65 -7.11 3.72 9.23
C LEU A 65 -5.88 4.64 9.28
N SER A 66 -5.54 5.30 8.18
CA SER A 66 -4.44 6.28 8.11
C SER A 66 -4.79 7.59 8.81
N LEU A 67 -6.04 8.06 8.71
CA LEU A 67 -6.52 9.23 9.47
C LEU A 67 -6.61 8.93 10.97
N LEU A 68 -6.96 7.69 11.32
CA LEU A 68 -6.87 7.15 12.67
C LEU A 68 -5.43 7.03 13.18
N ALA A 69 -4.43 7.07 12.30
CA ALA A 69 -3.02 6.95 12.68
C ALA A 69 -2.40 8.28 13.15
N SER A 70 -3.11 9.41 13.09
CA SER A 70 -2.70 10.60 13.85
C SER A 70 -2.81 10.29 15.35
N PRO A 71 -1.75 10.45 16.16
CA PRO A 71 -1.75 10.02 17.56
C PRO A 71 -2.91 10.59 18.40
N VAL A 72 -3.31 11.84 18.13
CA VAL A 72 -4.40 12.50 18.88
C VAL A 72 -5.78 12.02 18.40
N LEU A 73 -5.98 11.92 17.09
CA LEU A 73 -7.25 11.45 16.52
C LEU A 73 -7.44 9.94 16.75
N GLY A 74 -6.37 9.16 16.70
CA GLY A 74 -6.39 7.73 16.99
C GLY A 74 -6.85 7.41 18.41
N LEU A 75 -6.41 8.17 19.42
CA LEU A 75 -6.92 8.03 20.79
C LEU A 75 -8.43 8.29 20.88
N LEU A 76 -8.91 9.41 20.30
CA LEU A 76 -10.33 9.78 20.32
C LEU A 76 -11.21 8.77 19.59
N THR A 77 -10.77 8.32 18.43
CA THR A 77 -11.58 7.44 17.59
C THR A 77 -11.53 5.99 18.09
N GLY A 78 -10.38 5.54 18.63
CA GLY A 78 -10.27 4.27 19.34
C GLY A 78 -11.18 4.22 20.57
N ALA A 79 -11.28 5.32 21.33
CA ALA A 79 -12.24 5.43 22.44
C ALA A 79 -13.70 5.36 21.94
N THR A 80 -14.01 6.05 20.84
CA THR A 80 -15.35 6.04 20.23
C THR A 80 -15.74 4.63 19.76
N LEU A 81 -14.86 3.91 19.06
CA LEU A 81 -15.09 2.53 18.63
C LEU A 81 -15.26 1.57 19.82
N ALA A 82 -14.48 1.74 20.89
CA ALA A 82 -14.64 0.96 22.11
C ALA A 82 -16.01 1.22 22.77
N THR A 83 -16.46 2.47 22.83
CA THR A 83 -17.78 2.84 23.39
C THR A 83 -18.96 2.37 22.54
N LEU A 84 -18.79 2.23 21.22
CA LEU A 84 -19.79 1.64 20.35
C LEU A 84 -19.87 0.11 20.55
N GLY A 85 -18.73 -0.54 20.74
CA GLY A 85 -18.67 -1.98 21.02
C GLY A 85 -19.26 -2.39 22.38
N THR A 86 -19.34 -1.48 23.37
CA THR A 86 -19.97 -1.78 24.66
C THR A 86 -21.49 -1.85 24.59
N ARG A 87 -22.12 -1.27 23.56
CA ARG A 87 -23.58 -1.25 23.39
C ARG A 87 -24.14 -2.65 23.06
N ARG A 88 -25.15 -3.08 23.82
CA ARG A 88 -25.83 -4.37 23.65
C ARG A 88 -27.18 -4.16 22.94
N GLU A 89 -27.14 -3.83 21.65
CA GLU A 89 -28.37 -3.51 20.92
C GLU A 89 -29.01 -4.72 20.19
N SER A 90 -28.27 -5.82 19.98
CA SER A 90 -28.81 -6.98 19.24
C SER A 90 -28.33 -8.33 19.79
N LYS A 91 -29.24 -9.31 19.85
CA LYS A 91 -28.97 -10.72 20.23
C LYS A 91 -28.46 -11.58 19.07
N SER A 92 -28.25 -11.02 17.88
CA SER A 92 -27.75 -11.79 16.73
C SER A 92 -26.30 -12.26 16.92
N LYS A 93 -25.98 -13.47 16.44
CA LYS A 93 -24.59 -13.98 16.43
C LYS A 93 -23.63 -13.04 15.68
N ILE A 94 -24.11 -12.37 14.64
CA ILE A 94 -23.35 -11.39 13.83
C ILE A 94 -22.95 -10.17 14.67
N TRP A 95 -23.88 -9.65 15.49
CA TRP A 95 -23.59 -8.52 16.39
C TRP A 95 -22.56 -8.90 17.47
N GLY A 96 -22.59 -10.13 17.96
CA GLY A 96 -21.59 -10.64 18.91
C GLY A 96 -20.17 -10.61 18.36
N VAL A 97 -19.99 -11.04 17.10
CA VAL A 97 -18.68 -10.97 16.40
C VAL A 97 -18.28 -9.52 16.15
N MET A 98 -19.20 -8.68 15.67
CA MET A 98 -18.94 -7.28 15.39
C MET A 98 -18.53 -6.48 16.64
N ARG A 99 -19.14 -6.78 17.78
CA ARG A 99 -18.78 -6.20 19.08
C ARG A 99 -17.32 -6.46 19.47
N TRP A 100 -16.88 -7.72 19.40
CA TRP A 100 -15.50 -8.06 19.75
C TRP A 100 -14.50 -7.48 18.74
N ALA A 101 -14.89 -7.37 17.46
CA ALA A 101 -14.10 -6.68 16.45
C ALA A 101 -13.95 -5.18 16.75
N LEU A 102 -15.03 -4.49 17.14
CA LEU A 102 -14.99 -3.07 17.51
C LEU A 102 -14.17 -2.78 18.76
N LEU A 103 -14.29 -3.64 19.79
CA LEU A 103 -13.51 -3.53 21.03
C LEU A 103 -12.02 -3.80 20.80
N GLY A 104 -11.69 -4.84 20.05
CA GLY A 104 -10.31 -5.18 19.70
C GLY A 104 -9.67 -4.09 18.84
N LEU A 105 -10.39 -3.61 17.82
CA LEU A 105 -9.92 -2.54 16.94
C LEU A 105 -9.70 -1.22 17.72
N GLY A 106 -10.66 -0.83 18.57
CA GLY A 106 -10.54 0.37 19.40
C GLY A 106 -9.35 0.33 20.36
N GLY A 107 -9.12 -0.81 21.03
CA GLY A 107 -7.99 -1.00 21.94
C GLY A 107 -6.62 -0.96 21.25
N VAL A 108 -6.50 -1.59 20.06
CA VAL A 108 -5.26 -1.57 19.27
C VAL A 108 -4.94 -0.15 18.79
N VAL A 109 -5.95 0.59 18.31
CA VAL A 109 -5.77 1.98 17.85
C VAL A 109 -5.32 2.88 19.01
N ILE A 110 -5.89 2.73 20.21
CA ILE A 110 -5.48 3.49 21.41
C ILE A 110 -4.00 3.21 21.76
N LEU A 111 -3.61 1.93 21.79
CA LEU A 111 -2.25 1.51 22.16
C LEU A 111 -1.19 2.06 21.19
N LEU A 112 -1.43 1.92 19.89
CA LEU A 112 -0.53 2.42 18.85
C LEU A 112 -0.43 3.95 18.86
N SER A 113 -1.56 4.64 19.09
CA SER A 113 -1.60 6.09 19.16
C SER A 113 -0.87 6.64 20.39
N GLY A 114 -1.02 5.98 21.55
CA GLY A 114 -0.28 6.33 22.77
C GLY A 114 1.23 6.17 22.61
N PHE A 115 1.69 5.10 21.94
CA PHE A 115 3.11 4.89 21.66
C PHE A 115 3.67 5.96 20.70
N ALA A 116 2.92 6.31 19.66
CA ALA A 116 3.32 7.36 18.72
C ALA A 116 3.36 8.77 19.34
N LEU A 117 2.47 9.04 20.31
CA LEU A 117 2.45 10.30 21.08
C LEU A 117 3.66 10.41 22.02
N ALA A 118 4.12 9.28 22.59
CA ALA A 118 5.28 9.23 23.47
C ALA A 118 6.61 9.55 22.74
N GLY A 119 6.67 9.34 21.42
CA GLY A 119 7.87 9.54 20.61
C GLY A 119 8.01 10.92 19.94
N ASN A 120 6.96 11.76 19.93
CA ASN A 120 6.97 13.05 19.22
C ASN A 120 6.36 14.17 20.08
N PRO A 121 7.09 15.27 20.34
CA PRO A 121 6.52 16.40 21.06
C PRO A 121 5.37 17.05 20.28
N LEU A 122 4.22 17.21 20.94
CA LEU A 122 2.95 17.70 20.38
C LEU A 122 3.00 19.13 19.83
N VAL A 123 3.99 19.94 20.26
CA VAL A 123 4.14 21.33 19.85
C VAL A 123 5.58 21.52 19.38
N ARG A 124 5.78 21.80 18.08
CA ARG A 124 7.07 22.27 17.55
C ARG A 124 7.29 23.69 18.08
N THR A 125 8.03 23.79 19.18
CA THR A 125 8.41 25.05 19.83
C THR A 125 9.20 26.01 18.94
N GLY A 126 9.71 25.56 17.79
CA GLY A 126 10.41 26.40 16.82
C GLY A 126 9.54 27.41 16.06
N ALA A 127 8.21 27.28 16.06
CA ALA A 127 7.32 28.19 15.32
C ALA A 127 7.15 29.58 15.97
N PHE A 128 7.64 29.76 17.21
CA PHE A 128 7.54 31.01 17.97
C PHE A 128 8.91 31.65 18.27
N ASN A 129 10.01 31.12 17.71
CA ASN A 129 11.30 31.79 17.75
C ASN A 129 11.33 32.87 16.67
N LEU A 130 10.78 34.05 16.99
CA LEU A 130 11.17 35.30 16.35
C LEU A 130 12.59 35.60 16.82
N ALA A 131 13.57 34.94 16.22
CA ALA A 131 14.95 35.39 16.34
C ALA A 131 14.98 36.86 15.88
N PRO A 132 15.65 37.78 16.60
CA PRO A 132 15.80 39.14 16.14
C PRO A 132 16.38 39.10 14.73
N GLU A 133 15.72 39.77 13.80
CA GLU A 133 16.23 39.94 12.44
C GLU A 133 17.63 40.55 12.55
N LYS A 134 18.64 39.80 12.09
CA LYS A 134 20.04 40.24 12.13
C LYS A 134 20.13 41.53 11.31
N GLU A 135 20.42 42.66 11.95
CA GLU A 135 20.60 43.94 11.26
C GLU A 135 21.69 43.79 10.19
N ALA A 136 21.39 44.22 8.96
CA ALA A 136 22.34 44.12 7.86
C ALA A 136 23.55 45.05 8.09
N PRO A 137 24.79 44.58 7.89
CA PRO A 137 25.95 45.45 7.91
C PRO A 137 25.88 46.48 6.78
N ASP A 138 26.64 47.57 6.90
CA ASP A 138 26.74 48.56 5.81
C ASP A 138 27.38 47.92 4.57
N LEU A 139 26.58 47.73 3.53
CA LEU A 139 26.96 47.12 2.25
C LEU A 139 27.53 48.14 1.25
N ALA A 140 27.84 49.37 1.69
CA ALA A 140 28.50 50.35 0.83
C ALA A 140 29.83 49.80 0.28
N ALA A 141 30.14 50.17 -0.97
CA ALA A 141 31.39 49.78 -1.61
C ALA A 141 32.59 50.30 -0.81
N VAL A 142 33.47 49.39 -0.39
CA VAL A 142 34.70 49.74 0.33
C VAL A 142 35.67 50.43 -0.64
N VAL A 143 35.85 51.74 -0.52
CA VAL A 143 36.74 52.54 -1.38
C VAL A 143 38.09 52.76 -0.67
N VAL A 144 39.17 52.33 -1.30
CA VAL A 144 40.54 52.54 -0.80
C VAL A 144 41.23 53.63 -1.62
N VAL A 145 41.73 54.67 -0.94
CA VAL A 145 42.42 55.81 -1.57
C VAL A 145 43.83 55.39 -2.03
N PRO A 146 44.36 55.91 -3.16
CA PRO A 146 45.75 55.70 -3.53
C PRO A 146 46.70 56.19 -2.41
N ASN A 147 47.62 55.33 -1.95
CA ASN A 147 48.52 55.52 -0.80
C ASN A 147 47.90 55.31 0.61
N ALA A 148 46.86 54.50 0.73
CA ALA A 148 46.32 54.10 2.04
C ALA A 148 47.38 53.45 2.95
N SER A 149 47.35 53.80 4.24
CA SER A 149 48.20 53.21 5.26
C SER A 149 47.83 51.75 5.53
N SER A 150 48.77 50.95 6.06
CA SER A 150 48.52 49.54 6.38
C SER A 150 47.35 49.32 7.35
N ARG A 151 47.02 50.30 8.19
CA ARG A 151 45.86 50.23 9.09
C ARG A 151 44.54 50.43 8.34
N GLU A 152 44.51 51.33 7.38
CA GLU A 152 43.32 51.59 6.54
C GLU A 152 43.03 50.41 5.63
N LEU A 153 44.08 49.79 5.05
CA LEU A 153 43.95 48.57 4.27
C LEU A 153 43.37 47.40 5.09
N ARG A 154 43.83 47.22 6.34
CA ARG A 154 43.28 46.17 7.23
C ARG A 154 41.81 46.40 7.55
N ARG A 155 41.42 47.64 7.88
CA ARG A 155 40.01 47.99 8.12
C ARG A 155 39.12 47.74 6.91
N ALA A 156 39.62 48.05 5.70
CA ALA A 156 38.91 47.78 4.46
C ALA A 156 38.71 46.28 4.22
N VAL A 157 39.72 45.45 4.51
CA VAL A 157 39.62 43.99 4.44
C VAL A 157 38.63 43.47 5.48
N ASP A 158 38.74 43.89 6.74
CA ASP A 158 37.84 43.48 7.81
C ASP A 158 36.37 43.82 7.48
N GLN A 159 36.12 44.99 6.90
CA GLN A 159 34.78 45.40 6.46
C GLN A 159 34.26 44.52 5.31
N LEU A 160 35.13 44.18 4.34
CA LEU A 160 34.77 43.34 3.22
C LEU A 160 34.46 41.90 3.67
N ASP A 161 35.23 41.36 4.61
CA ASP A 161 35.00 40.01 5.17
C ASP A 161 33.62 39.91 5.82
N VAL A 162 33.23 40.93 6.61
CA VAL A 162 31.89 41.01 7.22
C VAL A 162 30.78 41.08 6.17
N GLN A 163 30.97 41.86 5.09
CA GLN A 163 29.99 41.95 4.00
C GLN A 163 29.84 40.61 3.26
N VAL A 164 30.94 39.92 2.98
CA VAL A 164 30.95 38.63 2.28
C VAL A 164 30.27 37.55 3.12
N GLU A 165 30.60 37.48 4.41
CA GLU A 165 30.02 36.49 5.33
C GLU A 165 28.49 36.67 5.42
N TRP A 166 28.03 37.91 5.59
CA TRP A 166 26.60 38.22 5.64
C TRP A 166 25.89 37.89 4.30
N LEU A 167 26.47 38.26 3.16
CA LEU A 167 25.90 37.96 1.84
C LEU A 167 25.85 36.46 1.55
N GLN A 168 26.83 35.69 2.02
CA GLN A 168 26.83 34.24 1.89
C GLN A 168 25.75 33.59 2.77
N GLU A 169 25.61 34.05 4.01
CA GLU A 169 24.58 33.59 4.95
C GLU A 169 23.17 33.88 4.41
N GLU A 170 22.92 35.10 3.92
CA GLU A 170 21.61 35.49 3.37
C GLU A 170 21.30 34.78 2.04
N ASN A 171 22.29 34.58 1.17
CA ASN A 171 22.10 33.75 -0.03
C ASN A 171 21.78 32.28 0.32
N ALA A 172 22.40 31.73 1.37
CA ALA A 172 22.12 30.37 1.83
C ALA A 172 20.68 30.28 2.36
N ARG A 173 20.25 31.28 3.15
CA ARG A 173 18.88 31.40 3.66
C ARG A 173 17.85 31.51 2.53
N LEU A 174 18.06 32.41 1.57
CA LEU A 174 17.18 32.59 0.42
C LEU A 174 17.11 31.32 -0.45
N ARG A 175 18.23 30.61 -0.63
CA ARG A 175 18.21 29.29 -1.30
C ARG A 175 17.40 28.26 -0.53
N ASP A 176 17.43 28.27 0.79
CA ASP A 176 16.65 27.36 1.63
C ASP A 176 15.16 27.70 1.65
N GLU A 177 14.81 28.99 1.57
CA GLU A 177 13.44 29.47 1.40
C GLU A 177 12.87 29.12 0.01
N ILE A 178 13.65 29.34 -1.06
CA ILE A 178 13.30 28.93 -2.42
C ILE A 178 13.21 27.39 -2.52
N ARG A 179 14.10 26.65 -1.85
CA ARG A 179 13.98 25.18 -1.69
C ARG A 179 12.76 24.78 -0.86
N GLY A 180 12.26 25.67 0.00
CA GLY A 180 11.03 25.55 0.79
C GLY A 180 9.80 25.19 -0.04
N ASN A 181 9.70 25.74 -1.26
CA ASN A 181 8.56 25.56 -2.16
C ASN A 181 8.80 24.54 -3.29
N SER A 182 9.87 23.76 -3.24
CA SER A 182 10.22 22.86 -4.35
C SER A 182 9.30 21.63 -4.41
N TRP A 183 8.76 21.35 -5.60
CA TRP A 183 8.01 20.12 -5.92
C TRP A 183 8.71 18.84 -5.47
N LEU A 184 10.04 18.86 -5.35
CA LEU A 184 10.86 17.77 -4.82
C LEU A 184 10.61 17.49 -3.33
N ARG A 185 10.34 18.52 -2.51
CA ARG A 185 9.92 18.34 -1.11
C ARG A 185 8.50 17.83 -1.02
N LEU A 186 7.57 18.35 -1.83
CA LEU A 186 6.22 17.77 -1.95
C LEU A 186 6.29 16.29 -2.36
N ALA A 187 7.16 15.92 -3.29
CA ALA A 187 7.38 14.54 -3.70
C ALA A 187 8.09 13.70 -2.62
N ALA A 188 9.05 14.25 -1.87
CA ALA A 188 9.78 13.55 -0.81
C ALA A 188 8.94 13.37 0.47
N ASP A 189 8.16 14.38 0.87
CA ASP A 189 7.21 14.30 1.98
C ASP A 189 6.01 13.43 1.61
N SER A 190 5.55 13.49 0.35
CA SER A 190 4.61 12.51 -0.20
C SER A 190 5.23 11.11 -0.16
N SER A 191 6.49 10.92 -0.53
CA SER A 191 7.18 9.62 -0.51
C SER A 191 7.30 9.04 0.91
N ARG A 192 7.59 9.87 1.92
CA ARG A 192 7.62 9.43 3.34
C ARG A 192 6.23 9.07 3.85
N THR A 193 5.20 9.85 3.48
CA THR A 193 3.80 9.58 3.81
C THR A 193 3.25 8.37 3.04
N MET A 194 3.69 8.19 1.80
CA MET A 194 3.41 7.04 0.93
C MET A 194 4.08 5.79 1.47
N GLY A 195 5.31 5.84 1.99
CA GLY A 195 5.96 4.68 2.61
C GLY A 195 5.16 4.11 3.79
N LEU A 196 4.60 4.99 4.63
CA LEU A 196 3.71 4.61 5.72
C LEU A 196 2.37 4.09 5.21
N THR A 197 1.78 4.76 4.21
CA THR A 197 0.47 4.40 3.63
C THR A 197 0.55 3.08 2.84
N PHE A 198 1.60 2.89 2.04
CA PHE A 198 1.91 1.65 1.33
C PHE A 198 2.34 0.53 2.31
N GLY A 199 3.00 0.85 3.42
CA GLY A 199 3.30 -0.13 4.47
C GLY A 199 2.02 -0.68 5.09
N TRP A 200 1.16 0.20 5.60
CA TRP A 200 -0.12 -0.19 6.22
C TRP A 200 -1.10 -0.81 5.23
N ALA A 201 -1.17 -0.32 4.00
CA ALA A 201 -1.95 -0.95 2.94
C ALA A 201 -1.45 -2.37 2.67
N GLY A 202 -0.14 -2.60 2.66
CA GLY A 202 0.43 -3.94 2.50
C GLY A 202 0.04 -4.89 3.63
N VAL A 203 0.08 -4.42 4.87
CA VAL A 203 -0.38 -5.18 6.04
C VAL A 203 -1.88 -5.48 5.91
N TYR A 204 -2.72 -4.49 5.60
CA TYR A 204 -4.15 -4.66 5.40
C TYR A 204 -4.45 -5.68 4.31
N PHE A 205 -3.93 -5.48 3.10
CA PHE A 205 -4.22 -6.36 1.97
C PHE A 205 -3.68 -7.78 2.18
N THR A 206 -2.55 -7.94 2.87
CA THR A 206 -1.99 -9.27 3.15
C THR A 206 -2.80 -10.00 4.21
N LEU A 207 -3.00 -9.38 5.38
CA LEU A 207 -3.67 -10.01 6.52
C LEU A 207 -5.16 -10.22 6.30
N VAL A 208 -5.88 -9.20 5.82
CA VAL A 208 -7.33 -9.31 5.61
C VAL A 208 -7.62 -10.34 4.52
N THR A 209 -6.88 -10.31 3.41
CA THR A 209 -7.05 -11.32 2.34
C THR A 209 -6.76 -12.72 2.87
N LEU A 210 -5.75 -12.91 3.74
CA LEU A 210 -5.45 -14.21 4.32
C LEU A 210 -6.55 -14.68 5.28
N VAL A 211 -6.95 -13.84 6.24
CA VAL A 211 -7.95 -14.16 7.28
C VAL A 211 -9.31 -14.47 6.66
N PHE A 212 -9.71 -13.71 5.64
CA PHE A 212 -10.99 -13.91 4.95
C PHE A 212 -10.84 -14.77 3.67
N LYS A 213 -9.85 -15.66 3.62
CA LYS A 213 -9.68 -16.70 2.58
C LYS A 213 -9.79 -16.16 1.13
N GLY A 214 -9.13 -15.04 0.85
CA GLY A 214 -9.12 -14.39 -0.45
C GLY A 214 -10.04 -13.17 -0.57
N ARG A 215 -10.60 -12.67 0.53
CA ARG A 215 -11.51 -11.50 0.50
C ARG A 215 -10.94 -10.34 1.32
N THR A 216 -11.07 -9.13 0.78
CA THR A 216 -10.88 -7.88 1.52
C THR A 216 -12.24 -7.37 2.00
N VAL A 217 -12.27 -6.30 2.81
CA VAL A 217 -13.54 -5.70 3.25
C VAL A 217 -14.39 -5.28 2.05
N GLY A 218 -13.79 -4.62 1.05
CA GLY A 218 -14.48 -4.27 -0.19
C GLY A 218 -14.99 -5.49 -0.94
N LYS A 219 -14.17 -6.55 -1.07
CA LYS A 219 -14.58 -7.78 -1.77
C LYS A 219 -15.70 -8.52 -1.03
N LEU A 220 -15.76 -8.45 0.29
CA LEU A 220 -16.89 -8.97 1.07
C LEU A 220 -18.19 -8.25 0.70
N ILE A 221 -18.18 -6.91 0.62
CA ILE A 221 -19.35 -6.11 0.27
C ILE A 221 -19.81 -6.39 -1.17
N PHE A 222 -18.87 -6.44 -2.12
CA PHE A 222 -19.19 -6.68 -3.53
C PHE A 222 -19.41 -8.16 -3.88
N GLY A 223 -19.24 -9.05 -2.91
CA GLY A 223 -19.43 -10.49 -3.06
C GLY A 223 -18.47 -11.08 -4.09
N SER A 224 -17.19 -10.72 -4.04
CA SER A 224 -16.13 -11.31 -4.86
C SER A 224 -15.07 -11.96 -3.97
N ARG A 225 -14.29 -12.91 -4.53
CA ARG A 225 -13.15 -13.49 -3.82
C ARG A 225 -12.02 -13.76 -4.79
N VAL A 226 -10.83 -13.83 -4.24
CA VAL A 226 -9.63 -14.22 -4.96
C VAL A 226 -9.45 -15.72 -4.77
N VAL A 227 -9.08 -16.41 -5.84
CA VAL A 227 -8.70 -17.82 -5.82
C VAL A 227 -7.39 -17.97 -6.60
N ARG A 228 -6.53 -18.90 -6.20
CA ARG A 228 -5.33 -19.24 -6.97
C ARG A 228 -5.71 -20.10 -8.17
N LEU A 229 -4.97 -19.95 -9.27
CA LEU A 229 -5.22 -20.70 -10.50
C LEU A 229 -5.05 -22.21 -10.31
N ASP A 230 -4.20 -22.64 -9.38
CA ASP A 230 -4.00 -24.04 -9.03
C ASP A 230 -5.05 -24.59 -8.04
N GLY A 231 -6.03 -23.79 -7.63
CA GLY A 231 -7.10 -24.18 -6.71
C GLY A 231 -6.69 -24.23 -5.24
N ASN A 232 -5.40 -24.10 -4.93
CA ASN A 232 -4.93 -24.11 -3.55
C ASN A 232 -5.40 -22.86 -2.78
N PRO A 233 -5.46 -22.92 -1.44
CA PRO A 233 -5.70 -21.75 -0.61
C PRO A 233 -4.63 -20.67 -0.81
N ILE A 234 -5.05 -19.40 -0.75
CA ILE A 234 -4.13 -18.26 -0.80
C ILE A 234 -3.22 -18.27 0.41
N THR A 235 -1.91 -18.20 0.17
CA THR A 235 -0.91 -18.07 1.24
C THR A 235 -0.62 -16.60 1.54
N ALA A 236 0.06 -16.36 2.67
CA ALA A 236 0.52 -15.03 3.03
C ALA A 236 1.44 -14.42 1.96
N MET A 237 2.33 -15.24 1.39
CA MET A 237 3.24 -14.78 0.33
C MET A 237 2.47 -14.43 -0.95
N ASP A 238 1.48 -15.23 -1.34
CA ASP A 238 0.64 -14.91 -2.51
C ASP A 238 -0.09 -13.57 -2.32
N ALA A 239 -0.66 -13.34 -1.13
CA ALA A 239 -1.34 -12.09 -0.81
C ALA A 239 -0.38 -10.88 -0.81
N PHE A 240 0.83 -11.04 -0.29
CA PHE A 240 1.87 -10.00 -0.30
C PHE A 240 2.35 -9.69 -1.72
N VAL A 241 2.59 -10.70 -2.56
CA VAL A 241 2.98 -10.52 -3.96
C VAL A 241 1.88 -9.82 -4.75
N ARG A 242 0.61 -10.16 -4.52
CA ARG A 242 -0.54 -9.43 -5.11
C ARG A 242 -0.55 -7.98 -4.67
N TYR A 243 -0.24 -7.72 -3.40
CA TYR A 243 -0.12 -6.36 -2.93
C TYR A 243 0.97 -5.56 -3.67
N GLY A 244 2.16 -6.14 -3.83
CA GLY A 244 3.21 -5.54 -4.67
C GLY A 244 2.77 -5.31 -6.12
N GLY A 245 1.94 -6.21 -6.66
CA GLY A 245 1.30 -6.04 -7.96
C GLY A 245 0.42 -4.79 -8.08
N TYR A 246 -0.24 -4.35 -7.00
CA TYR A 246 -0.98 -3.08 -7.00
C TYR A 246 -0.05 -1.87 -7.20
N ALA A 247 1.12 -1.88 -6.56
CA ALA A 247 2.13 -0.83 -6.76
C ALA A 247 2.66 -0.84 -8.21
N ALA A 248 2.89 -2.02 -8.80
CA ALA A 248 3.28 -2.14 -10.20
C ALA A 248 2.18 -1.66 -11.17
N GLY A 249 0.90 -1.93 -10.86
CA GLY A 249 -0.24 -1.41 -11.63
C GLY A 249 -0.31 0.12 -11.62
N LEU A 250 0.01 0.75 -10.48
CA LEU A 250 0.13 2.21 -10.39
C LEU A 250 1.34 2.74 -11.15
N ALA A 251 2.52 2.10 -10.99
CA ALA A 251 3.76 2.50 -11.66
C ALA A 251 3.68 2.43 -13.19
N THR A 252 2.82 1.55 -13.72
CA THR A 252 2.53 1.43 -15.16
C THR A 252 1.45 2.41 -15.64
N GLY A 253 1.13 3.44 -14.86
CA GLY A 253 0.17 4.48 -15.25
C GLY A 253 -1.27 3.97 -15.32
N MET A 254 -1.67 3.08 -14.40
CA MET A 254 -2.99 2.43 -14.35
C MET A 254 -3.29 1.46 -15.51
N LEU A 255 -2.44 1.35 -16.53
CA LEU A 255 -2.63 0.40 -17.64
C LEU A 255 -2.68 -1.05 -17.15
N GLY A 256 -1.93 -1.38 -16.10
CA GLY A 256 -1.98 -2.69 -15.45
C GLY A 256 -3.36 -3.07 -14.89
N PHE A 257 -4.13 -2.07 -14.44
CA PHE A 257 -5.51 -2.24 -13.99
C PHE A 257 -6.50 -2.19 -15.15
N ALA A 258 -6.28 -1.31 -16.12
CA ALA A 258 -7.14 -1.15 -17.29
C ALA A 258 -7.29 -2.46 -18.08
N ARG A 259 -6.28 -3.35 -18.01
CA ARG A 259 -6.34 -4.72 -18.53
C ARG A 259 -7.58 -5.50 -18.13
N LEU A 260 -8.17 -5.18 -16.98
CA LEU A 260 -9.46 -5.73 -16.52
C LEU A 260 -10.60 -5.58 -17.53
N LEU A 261 -10.55 -4.55 -18.38
CA LEU A 261 -11.62 -4.22 -19.33
C LEU A 261 -11.61 -5.09 -20.59
N TRP A 262 -10.44 -5.63 -20.99
CA TRP A 262 -10.28 -6.36 -22.25
C TRP A 262 -9.62 -7.73 -22.12
N ASP A 263 -9.03 -8.08 -20.97
CA ASP A 263 -8.47 -9.42 -20.74
C ASP A 263 -9.61 -10.45 -20.62
N PRO A 264 -9.59 -11.58 -21.39
CA PRO A 264 -10.64 -12.59 -21.33
C PRO A 264 -10.87 -13.17 -19.94
N ASN A 265 -9.78 -13.34 -19.17
CA ASN A 265 -9.82 -13.84 -17.80
C ASN A 265 -10.00 -12.71 -16.77
N ARG A 266 -10.17 -11.47 -17.24
CA ARG A 266 -10.30 -10.26 -16.42
C ARG A 266 -9.16 -10.14 -15.41
N GLN A 267 -7.96 -10.60 -15.76
CA GLN A 267 -6.78 -10.57 -14.90
C GLN A 267 -6.04 -9.25 -15.07
N THR A 268 -5.87 -8.55 -13.96
CA THR A 268 -4.98 -7.39 -13.86
C THR A 268 -3.55 -7.84 -13.60
N ILE A 269 -2.59 -6.91 -13.62
CA ILE A 269 -1.17 -7.20 -13.39
C ILE A 269 -0.97 -7.92 -12.04
N GLU A 270 -1.63 -7.47 -10.97
CA GLU A 270 -1.48 -8.09 -9.66
C GLU A 270 -1.97 -9.54 -9.61
N ASP A 271 -3.06 -9.84 -10.31
CA ASP A 271 -3.60 -11.19 -10.33
C ASP A 271 -2.68 -12.14 -11.08
N ARG A 272 -2.15 -11.66 -12.21
CA ARG A 272 -1.28 -12.44 -13.08
C ARG A 272 0.08 -12.73 -12.45
N ILE A 273 0.68 -11.74 -11.79
CA ILE A 273 1.96 -11.91 -11.08
C ILE A 273 1.84 -12.99 -10.00
N ALA A 274 0.70 -13.04 -9.30
CA ALA A 274 0.50 -13.99 -8.22
C ALA A 274 -0.18 -15.30 -8.64
N GLY A 275 -0.44 -15.51 -9.93
CA GLY A 275 -1.14 -16.70 -10.41
C GLY A 275 -2.53 -16.87 -9.80
N THR A 276 -3.31 -15.79 -9.74
CA THR A 276 -4.65 -15.78 -9.15
C THR A 276 -5.71 -15.25 -10.12
N VAL A 277 -6.97 -15.45 -9.76
CA VAL A 277 -8.13 -14.90 -10.47
C VAL A 277 -9.18 -14.44 -9.46
N VAL A 278 -9.98 -13.44 -9.83
CA VAL A 278 -11.06 -12.93 -8.97
C VAL A 278 -12.40 -13.42 -9.50
N VAL A 279 -13.08 -14.21 -8.67
CA VAL A 279 -14.36 -14.85 -8.98
C VAL A 279 -15.50 -14.17 -8.23
N SER A 280 -16.68 -14.19 -8.81
CA SER A 280 -17.91 -13.63 -8.24
C SER A 280 -18.56 -14.65 -7.32
N GLY A 281 -18.61 -14.32 -6.02
CA GLY A 281 -19.13 -15.19 -4.96
C GLY A 281 -20.62 -15.47 -5.03
N ARG A 282 -21.40 -14.65 -5.75
CA ARG A 282 -22.85 -14.86 -5.92
C ARG A 282 -23.20 -16.11 -6.74
N LYS A 283 -22.23 -16.66 -7.48
CA LYS A 283 -22.44 -17.77 -8.42
C LYS A 283 -21.35 -18.85 -8.32
N LEU A 284 -20.67 -18.96 -7.16
CA LEU A 284 -19.64 -20.00 -6.96
C LEU A 284 -20.27 -21.39 -6.77
N PRO A 285 -19.73 -22.44 -7.43
CA PRO A 285 -19.97 -23.84 -7.05
C PRO A 285 -19.68 -24.04 -5.56
N THR A 286 -20.46 -24.89 -4.89
CA THR A 286 -20.37 -25.11 -3.43
C THR A 286 -18.96 -25.49 -2.96
N GLN A 287 -18.20 -26.20 -3.80
CA GLN A 287 -16.83 -26.66 -3.51
C GLN A 287 -15.81 -25.52 -3.32
N LEU A 288 -16.06 -24.34 -3.90
CA LEU A 288 -15.18 -23.16 -3.79
C LEU A 288 -15.64 -22.16 -2.71
N LYS A 289 -16.72 -22.46 -1.97
CA LYS A 289 -17.26 -21.57 -0.93
C LYS A 289 -16.53 -21.72 0.40
N GLU A 290 -15.90 -22.86 0.64
CA GLU A 290 -15.24 -23.20 1.91
C GLU A 290 -13.86 -22.50 2.09
#